data_AF-A0A179S178-F1
#
_entry.id   AF-A0A179S178-F1
#
_cell.length_a   1.000
_cell.length_b   1.000
_cell.length_c   1.000
_cell.angle_alpha   90.00
_cell.angle_beta   90.00
_cell.angle_gamma   90.00
#
_symmetry.space_group_name_H-M   'P 1'
#
loop_
_entity.id
_entity.type
_entity.pdbx_description
1 polymer ?
#
loop_
_entity_poly.entity_id
_entity_poly.type
_entity_poly.pdbx_seq_one_letter_code
_entity_poly.pdbx_strand_id
1 'polypeptide(L)'
;MKRLTSRRAVLGAFAAASALPAGIGLANPGAGAEASPDAALLALAPALLPLLERAEAMGPEVSRLYEEADEIRHNTGVTIDFKAAQAAFDEASERNGYSRLWNERAGILDQADEMISPFISEPPQTLEGLLLKARFAAAMDYDWMVQDDVSKLIAQRSGVEVSW
;
A
#
# COMPACT_ATOMS: atom_id res chain seq x y z
N MET A 1 27.97 -4.56 11.94
CA MET A 1 28.25 -4.94 10.54
C MET A 1 27.36 -4.13 9.63
N LYS A 2 27.93 -3.29 8.76
CA LYS A 2 27.20 -2.48 7.78
C LYS A 2 26.65 -3.38 6.67
N ARG A 3 25.36 -3.32 6.39
CA ARG A 3 24.80 -3.61 5.05
C ARG A 3 24.12 -2.33 4.54
N LEU A 4 24.95 -1.43 4.03
CA LEU A 4 24.54 -0.41 3.06
C LEU A 4 24.38 -1.14 1.72
N THR A 5 23.23 -1.78 1.52
CA THR A 5 22.76 -2.05 0.16
C THR A 5 22.12 -0.74 -0.30
N SER A 6 22.97 0.13 -0.87
CA SER A 6 22.66 1.51 -1.23
C SER A 6 21.34 1.64 -1.99
N ARG A 7 20.50 2.62 -1.62
CA ARG A 7 19.33 3.12 -2.40
C ARG A 7 19.60 3.28 -3.91
N ARG A 8 20.87 3.47 -4.31
CA ARG A 8 21.35 3.48 -5.70
C ARG A 8 21.23 2.16 -6.45
N ALA A 9 21.26 1.01 -5.77
CA ALA A 9 21.12 -0.30 -6.41
C ALA A 9 19.68 -0.58 -6.85
N VAL A 10 18.70 -0.09 -6.09
CA VAL A 10 17.27 -0.18 -6.45
C VAL A 10 16.96 0.73 -7.64
N LEU A 11 17.50 1.96 -7.66
CA LEU A 11 17.37 2.86 -8.82
C LEU A 11 18.09 2.35 -10.07
N GLY A 12 19.21 1.63 -9.92
CA GLY A 12 19.91 0.97 -11.04
C GLY A 12 19.13 -0.19 -11.66
N ALA A 13 18.28 -0.88 -10.88
CA ALA A 13 17.42 -1.94 -11.40
C ALA A 13 16.25 -1.37 -12.23
N PHE A 14 15.71 -0.19 -11.87
CA PHE A 14 14.70 0.51 -12.66
C PHE A 14 15.26 1.08 -13.98
N ALA A 15 16.52 1.51 -14.01
CA ALA A 15 17.19 1.97 -15.24
C ALA A 15 17.49 0.83 -16.24
N ALA A 16 17.46 -0.44 -15.81
CA ALA A 16 17.62 -1.60 -16.70
C ALA A 16 16.29 -2.10 -17.29
N ALA A 17 15.15 -1.63 -16.80
CA ALA A 17 13.82 -2.01 -17.29
C ALA A 17 13.37 -1.21 -18.53
N SER A 18 14.14 -0.20 -18.97
CA SER A 18 13.89 0.60 -20.18
C SER A 18 14.18 -0.11 -21.52
N ALA A 19 14.27 -1.44 -21.52
CA ALA A 19 14.45 -2.25 -22.73
C ALA A 19 13.17 -3.02 -23.12
N LEU A 20 11.99 -2.40 -22.97
CA LEU A 20 10.73 -2.89 -23.56
C LEU A 20 10.33 -2.03 -24.77
N PRO A 21 9.81 -2.66 -25.84
CA PRO A 21 9.68 -2.05 -27.15
C PRO A 21 8.64 -0.93 -27.16
N ALA A 22 9.00 0.15 -27.87
CA ALA A 22 8.20 1.33 -28.11
C ALA A 22 6.79 0.99 -28.63
N GLY A 23 5.76 1.37 -27.86
CA GLY A 23 4.38 1.13 -28.26
C GLY A 23 3.36 1.62 -27.25
N ILE A 24 3.31 2.93 -27.03
CA ILE A 24 2.13 3.80 -26.86
C ILE A 24 2.70 5.20 -26.64
N GLY A 25 2.34 6.13 -27.51
CA GLY A 25 2.93 7.46 -27.58
C GLY A 25 2.68 8.27 -26.31
N LEU A 26 3.74 8.52 -25.55
CA LEU A 26 3.87 9.64 -24.63
C LEU A 26 5.17 10.34 -24.98
N ALA A 27 5.10 11.66 -25.16
CA ALA A 27 6.17 12.50 -25.65
C ALA A 27 7.50 12.16 -24.96
N ASN A 28 8.51 11.87 -25.79
CA ASN A 28 9.91 11.74 -25.38
C ASN A 28 10.37 13.08 -24.78
N PRO A 29 10.58 13.20 -23.45
CA PRO A 29 11.35 14.32 -22.93
C PRO A 29 12.81 14.01 -23.23
N GLY A 30 13.48 14.93 -23.94
CA GLY A 30 14.91 14.80 -24.22
C GLY A 30 15.70 14.42 -22.97
N ALA A 31 16.73 13.60 -23.18
CA ALA A 31 17.69 13.18 -22.17
C ALA A 31 18.14 14.38 -21.31
N GLY A 32 17.60 14.51 -20.11
CA GLY A 32 17.87 15.63 -19.20
C GLY A 32 16.70 16.10 -18.33
N ALA A 33 15.45 15.69 -18.59
CA ALA A 33 14.35 15.98 -17.68
C ALA A 33 14.40 15.05 -16.45
N GLU A 34 14.49 15.61 -15.24
CA GLU A 34 14.15 14.86 -14.03
C GLU A 34 12.76 14.23 -14.24
N ALA A 35 12.66 12.92 -14.07
CA ALA A 35 11.37 12.25 -14.16
C ALA A 35 10.43 12.89 -13.14
N SER A 36 9.31 13.43 -13.60
CA SER A 36 8.28 14.02 -12.72
C SER A 36 7.95 13.02 -11.60
N PRO A 37 7.79 13.46 -10.33
CA PRO A 37 7.39 12.59 -9.23
C PRO A 37 6.17 11.71 -9.58
N ASP A 38 5.21 12.26 -10.32
CA ASP A 38 4.06 11.53 -10.85
C ASP A 38 4.44 10.43 -11.84
N ALA A 39 5.39 10.69 -12.76
CA ALA A 39 5.86 9.67 -13.69
C ALA A 39 6.58 8.53 -12.95
N ALA A 40 7.33 8.85 -11.89
CA ALA A 40 7.98 7.85 -11.05
C ALA A 40 6.96 7.04 -10.23
N LEU A 41 5.92 7.68 -9.69
CA LEU A 41 4.81 7.01 -9.02
C LEU A 41 4.07 6.06 -9.97
N LEU A 42 3.72 6.53 -11.17
CA LEU A 42 2.99 5.72 -12.15
C LEU A 42 3.83 4.56 -12.70
N ALA A 43 5.16 4.70 -12.73
CA ALA A 43 6.06 3.60 -13.08
C ALA A 43 6.00 2.42 -12.09
N LEU A 44 5.49 2.63 -10.87
CA LEU A 44 5.27 1.54 -9.90
C LEU A 44 4.05 0.69 -10.23
N ALA A 45 3.07 1.22 -10.97
CA ALA A 45 1.76 0.58 -11.16
C ALA A 45 1.84 -0.89 -11.61
N PRO A 46 2.70 -1.29 -12.58
CA PRO A 46 2.78 -2.69 -13.01
C PRO A 46 3.23 -3.68 -11.92
N ALA A 47 3.99 -3.21 -10.94
CA ALA A 47 4.45 -4.03 -9.81
C ALA A 47 3.55 -3.87 -8.57
N LEU A 48 2.98 -2.68 -8.36
CA LEU A 48 2.14 -2.37 -7.21
C LEU A 48 0.74 -2.97 -7.34
N LEU A 49 0.08 -2.82 -8.49
CA LEU A 49 -1.31 -3.24 -8.67
C LEU A 49 -1.52 -4.74 -8.42
N PRO A 50 -0.66 -5.66 -8.92
CA PRO A 50 -0.82 -7.09 -8.63
C PRO A 50 -0.72 -7.44 -7.14
N LEU A 51 0.08 -6.70 -6.37
CA LEU A 51 0.17 -6.88 -4.91
C LEU A 51 -1.15 -6.47 -4.25
N LEU A 52 -1.69 -5.30 -4.61
CA LEU A 52 -2.94 -4.79 -4.08
C LEU A 52 -4.13 -5.71 -4.42
N GLU A 53 -4.21 -6.18 -5.66
CA GLU A 53 -5.22 -7.14 -6.12
C GLU A 53 -5.15 -8.45 -5.33
N ARG A 54 -3.95 -8.97 -5.11
CA ARG A 54 -3.77 -10.20 -4.32
C ARG A 54 -4.18 -9.98 -2.86
N ALA A 55 -3.79 -8.87 -2.24
CA ALA A 55 -4.15 -8.55 -0.86
C ALA A 55 -5.66 -8.34 -0.67
N GLU A 56 -6.34 -7.74 -1.67
CA GLU A 56 -7.79 -7.57 -1.67
C GLU A 56 -8.52 -8.91 -1.86
N ALA A 57 -8.04 -9.76 -2.77
CA ALA A 57 -8.62 -11.09 -3.00
C ALA A 57 -8.57 -11.99 -1.76
N MET A 58 -7.62 -11.75 -0.85
CA MET A 58 -7.52 -12.44 0.44
C MET A 58 -8.54 -11.92 1.47
N GLY A 59 -9.09 -10.71 1.29
CA GLY A 59 -9.95 -10.02 2.25
C GLY A 59 -11.15 -10.85 2.74
N PRO A 60 -12.00 -11.39 1.85
CA PRO A 60 -13.19 -12.14 2.26
C PRO A 60 -12.87 -13.36 3.15
N GLU A 61 -11.82 -14.09 2.83
CA GLU A 61 -11.41 -15.27 3.60
C GLU A 61 -10.77 -14.87 4.93
N VAL A 62 -9.96 -13.81 4.96
CA VAL A 62 -9.42 -13.24 6.20
C VAL A 62 -10.55 -12.81 7.14
N SER A 63 -11.57 -12.11 6.64
CA SER A 63 -12.73 -11.69 7.42
C SER A 63 -13.53 -12.88 7.97
N ARG A 64 -13.81 -13.88 7.14
CA ARG A 64 -14.52 -15.10 7.56
C ARG A 64 -13.78 -15.82 8.70
N LEU A 65 -12.47 -16.01 8.55
CA LEU A 65 -11.65 -16.69 9.55
C LEU A 65 -11.51 -15.87 10.85
N TYR A 66 -11.49 -14.54 10.76
CA TYR A 66 -11.53 -13.66 11.93
C TYR A 66 -12.85 -13.84 12.69
N GLU A 67 -13.98 -13.78 12.00
CA GLU A 67 -15.32 -13.90 12.60
C GLU A 67 -15.47 -15.24 13.33
N GLU A 68 -15.02 -16.35 12.73
CA GLU A 68 -15.03 -17.67 13.37
C GLU A 68 -14.19 -17.73 14.66
N ALA A 69 -13.03 -17.09 14.68
CA ALA A 69 -12.21 -16.99 15.89
C ALA A 69 -12.84 -16.05 16.93
N ASP A 70 -13.48 -14.98 16.48
CA ASP A 70 -14.12 -13.99 17.33
C ASP A 70 -15.40 -14.52 18.01
N GLU A 71 -16.17 -15.38 17.34
CA GLU A 71 -17.29 -16.09 17.96
C GLU A 71 -16.84 -16.90 19.20
N ILE A 72 -15.68 -17.56 19.12
CA ILE A 72 -15.09 -18.31 20.24
C ILE A 72 -14.69 -17.35 21.39
N ARG A 73 -14.12 -16.20 21.05
CA ARG A 73 -13.78 -15.14 22.03
C ARG A 73 -15.02 -14.65 22.77
N HIS A 74 -16.11 -14.40 22.06
CA HIS A 74 -17.38 -13.97 22.65
C HIS A 74 -17.98 -15.03 23.57
N ASN A 75 -17.99 -16.30 23.13
CA ASN A 75 -18.49 -17.42 23.93
C ASN A 75 -17.68 -17.68 25.20
N THR A 76 -16.42 -17.25 25.24
CA THR A 76 -15.54 -17.34 26.42
C THR A 76 -15.81 -16.22 27.44
N GLY A 77 -16.58 -15.19 27.07
CA GLY A 77 -16.95 -14.10 27.96
C GLY A 77 -15.90 -12.99 28.03
N VAL A 78 -15.64 -12.31 26.90
CA VAL A 78 -14.65 -11.23 26.76
C VAL A 78 -14.80 -10.09 27.78
N THR A 79 -16.02 -9.83 28.27
CA THR A 79 -16.32 -8.81 29.29
C THR A 79 -16.10 -9.30 30.72
N ILE A 80 -15.91 -10.60 30.92
CA ILE A 80 -15.75 -11.26 32.22
C ILE A 80 -14.27 -11.56 32.47
N ASP A 81 -13.61 -12.19 31.49
CA ASP A 81 -12.18 -12.47 31.52
C ASP A 81 -11.59 -12.24 30.13
N PHE A 82 -11.14 -11.00 29.90
CA PHE A 82 -10.52 -10.60 28.64
C PHE A 82 -9.29 -11.45 28.30
N LYS A 83 -8.49 -11.84 29.30
CA LYS A 83 -7.25 -12.59 29.05
C LYS A 83 -7.56 -14.01 28.58
N ALA A 84 -8.50 -14.68 29.23
CA ALA A 84 -8.94 -16.01 28.79
C ALA A 84 -9.60 -15.95 27.41
N ALA A 85 -10.45 -14.95 27.16
CA ALA A 85 -11.10 -14.77 25.87
C ALA A 85 -10.10 -14.48 24.74
N GLN A 86 -9.07 -13.66 24.99
CA GLN A 86 -8.02 -13.40 24.01
C GLN A 86 -7.18 -14.65 23.72
N ALA A 87 -6.82 -15.44 24.74
CA ALA A 87 -6.12 -16.70 24.51
C ALA A 87 -6.95 -17.69 23.67
N ALA A 88 -8.27 -17.74 23.89
CA ALA A 88 -9.18 -18.58 23.10
C ALA A 88 -9.28 -18.11 21.64
N PHE A 89 -9.27 -16.79 21.41
CA PHE A 89 -9.19 -16.20 20.06
C PHE A 89 -7.88 -16.59 19.36
N ASP A 90 -6.74 -16.46 20.05
CA ASP A 90 -5.42 -16.74 19.49
C ASP A 90 -5.30 -18.23 19.11
N GLU A 91 -5.75 -19.13 19.98
CA GLU A 91 -5.78 -20.58 19.67
C GLU A 91 -6.68 -20.90 18.47
N ALA A 92 -7.88 -20.29 18.43
CA ALA A 92 -8.80 -20.47 17.30
C ALA A 92 -8.19 -19.95 15.98
N SER A 93 -7.53 -18.80 16.05
CA SER A 93 -6.86 -18.14 14.93
C SER A 93 -5.68 -18.94 14.37
N GLU A 94 -4.91 -19.59 15.24
CA GLU A 94 -3.86 -20.52 14.82
C GLU A 94 -4.44 -21.77 14.16
N ARG A 95 -5.49 -22.34 14.75
CA ARG A 95 -6.11 -23.58 14.29
C ARG A 95 -6.84 -23.42 12.95
N ASN A 96 -7.58 -22.33 12.75
CA ASN A 96 -8.33 -22.09 11.52
C ASN A 96 -7.45 -21.47 10.40
N GLY A 97 -6.21 -21.10 10.71
CA GLY A 97 -5.26 -20.54 9.76
C GLY A 97 -5.40 -19.04 9.54
N TYR A 98 -6.26 -18.34 10.29
CA TYR A 98 -6.39 -16.88 10.26
C TYR A 98 -5.01 -16.20 10.41
N SER A 99 -4.25 -16.55 11.44
CA SER A 99 -2.94 -15.91 11.72
C SER A 99 -1.97 -16.05 10.54
N ARG A 100 -1.97 -17.21 9.88
CA ARG A 100 -1.12 -17.45 8.70
C ARG A 100 -1.54 -16.59 7.52
N LEU A 101 -2.85 -16.55 7.23
CA LEU A 101 -3.39 -15.81 6.09
C LEU A 101 -3.28 -14.30 6.30
N TRP A 102 -3.54 -13.83 7.51
CA TRP A 102 -3.34 -12.43 7.93
C TRP A 102 -1.88 -12.01 7.73
N ASN A 103 -0.92 -12.79 8.21
CA ASN A 103 0.51 -12.48 8.06
C ASN A 103 0.96 -12.52 6.59
N GLU A 104 0.41 -13.41 5.77
CA GLU A 104 0.67 -13.42 4.33
C GLU A 104 0.13 -12.14 3.66
N ARG A 105 -1.10 -11.73 4.00
CA ARG A 105 -1.69 -10.47 3.49
C ARG A 105 -0.87 -9.27 3.94
N ALA A 106 -0.50 -9.20 5.21
CA ALA A 106 0.33 -8.13 5.77
C ALA A 106 1.67 -8.04 5.05
N GLY A 107 2.35 -9.15 4.81
CA GLY A 107 3.63 -9.15 4.09
C GLY A 107 3.54 -8.71 2.63
N ILE A 108 2.38 -8.86 1.98
CA ILE A 108 2.12 -8.31 0.63
C ILE A 108 1.93 -6.79 0.71
N LEU A 109 1.17 -6.32 1.70
CA LEU A 109 0.91 -4.90 1.93
C LEU A 109 2.17 -4.15 2.38
N ASP A 110 3.02 -4.75 3.18
CA ASP A 110 4.33 -4.20 3.56
C ASP A 110 5.21 -3.97 2.32
N GLN A 111 5.23 -4.93 1.38
CA GLN A 111 5.94 -4.75 0.11
C GLN A 111 5.37 -3.60 -0.72
N ALA A 112 4.04 -3.47 -0.76
CA ALA A 112 3.37 -2.37 -1.44
C ALA A 112 3.70 -1.01 -0.78
N ASP A 113 3.72 -0.96 0.56
CA ASP A 113 4.07 0.23 1.32
C ASP A 113 5.52 0.66 1.06
N GLU A 114 6.47 -0.27 1.09
CA GLU A 114 7.88 0.03 0.78
C GLU A 114 8.05 0.66 -0.61
N MET A 115 7.25 0.25 -1.60
CA MET A 115 7.30 0.79 -2.94
C MET A 115 6.76 2.23 -3.01
N ILE A 116 5.63 2.50 -2.36
CA ILE A 116 4.93 3.79 -2.48
C ILE A 116 5.35 4.82 -1.41
N SER A 117 5.96 4.38 -0.30
CA SER A 117 6.38 5.21 0.84
C SER A 117 7.10 6.51 0.44
N PRO A 118 8.02 6.51 -0.56
CA PRO A 118 8.67 7.75 -0.99
C PRO A 118 7.73 8.82 -1.55
N PHE A 119 6.51 8.44 -1.96
CA PHE A 119 5.53 9.30 -2.60
C PHE A 119 4.38 9.68 -1.67
N ILE A 120 4.27 9.08 -0.47
CA ILE A 120 3.10 9.27 0.41
C ILE A 120 2.89 10.74 0.78
N SER A 121 3.96 11.46 1.14
CA SER A 121 3.87 12.82 1.66
C SER A 121 3.57 13.90 0.60
N GLU A 122 3.86 13.63 -0.67
CA GLU A 122 3.69 14.58 -1.76
C GLU A 122 2.44 14.25 -2.58
N PRO A 123 1.50 15.18 -2.76
CA PRO A 123 0.30 14.93 -3.54
C PRO A 123 0.64 14.81 -5.02
N PRO A 124 0.24 13.71 -5.68
CA PRO A 124 0.38 13.60 -7.11
C PRO A 124 -0.43 14.70 -7.81
N GLN A 125 0.13 15.26 -8.87
CA GLN A 125 -0.46 16.39 -9.60
C GLN A 125 -1.45 15.93 -10.67
N THR A 126 -1.40 14.66 -11.06
CA THR A 126 -2.23 14.00 -12.06
C THR A 126 -3.36 13.19 -11.43
N LEU A 127 -4.46 13.02 -12.16
CA LEU A 127 -5.58 12.19 -11.72
C LEU A 127 -5.15 10.71 -11.60
N GLU A 128 -4.33 10.24 -12.53
CA GLU A 128 -3.82 8.87 -12.54
C GLU A 128 -2.97 8.58 -11.30
N GLY A 129 -2.10 9.51 -10.89
CA GLY A 129 -1.32 9.38 -9.66
C GLY A 129 -2.21 9.35 -8.41
N LEU A 130 -3.22 10.23 -8.34
CA LEU A 130 -4.21 10.22 -7.26
C LEU A 130 -4.99 8.91 -7.19
N LEU A 131 -5.41 8.36 -8.34
CA LEU A 131 -6.14 7.10 -8.40
C LEU A 131 -5.26 5.92 -7.96
N LEU A 132 -3.98 5.91 -8.33
CA LEU A 132 -3.04 4.88 -7.87
C LEU A 132 -2.84 4.94 -6.35
N LYS A 133 -2.62 6.14 -5.79
CA LYS A 133 -2.57 6.34 -4.34
C LYS A 133 -3.88 5.97 -3.66
N ALA A 134 -5.03 6.28 -4.26
CA ALA A 134 -6.32 5.93 -3.70
C ALA A 134 -6.54 4.42 -3.67
N ARG A 135 -6.07 3.71 -4.71
CA ARG A 135 -6.12 2.25 -4.73
C ARG A 135 -5.24 1.64 -3.64
N PHE A 136 -4.05 2.20 -3.41
CA PHE A 136 -3.19 1.81 -2.29
C PHE A 136 -3.85 2.12 -0.94
N ALA A 137 -4.38 3.34 -0.76
CA ALA A 137 -5.04 3.79 0.45
C ALA A 137 -6.18 2.86 0.87
N ALA A 138 -7.04 2.49 -0.08
CA ALA A 138 -8.16 1.58 0.16
C ALA A 138 -7.73 0.18 0.60
N ALA A 139 -6.55 -0.30 0.19
CA ALA A 139 -6.04 -1.60 0.61
C ALA A 139 -5.44 -1.58 2.03
N MET A 140 -4.96 -0.40 2.45
CA MET A 140 -4.24 -0.15 3.70
C MET A 140 -5.11 0.47 4.81
N ASP A 141 -6.37 0.81 4.50
CA ASP A 141 -7.24 1.66 5.33
C ASP A 141 -6.63 3.05 5.62
N TYR A 142 -5.93 3.63 4.64
CA TYR A 142 -5.27 4.94 4.72
C TYR A 142 -6.06 6.04 3.98
N ASP A 143 -7.39 6.05 4.10
CA ASP A 143 -8.26 7.01 3.42
C ASP A 143 -7.88 8.48 3.68
N TRP A 144 -7.31 8.74 4.86
CA TRP A 144 -6.79 10.06 5.25
C TRP A 144 -5.73 10.59 4.28
N MET A 145 -4.93 9.73 3.65
CA MET A 145 -3.87 10.12 2.72
C MET A 145 -4.44 10.80 1.47
N VAL A 146 -5.48 10.23 0.88
CA VAL A 146 -6.11 10.78 -0.34
C VAL A 146 -6.87 12.06 -0.02
N GLN A 147 -7.52 12.12 1.15
CA GLN A 147 -8.22 13.32 1.60
C GLN A 147 -7.25 14.48 1.82
N ASP A 148 -6.09 14.21 2.41
CA ASP A 148 -5.01 15.19 2.58
C ASP A 148 -4.48 15.65 1.22
N ASP A 149 -4.16 14.73 0.31
CA ASP A 149 -3.68 15.05 -1.04
C ASP A 149 -4.65 15.95 -1.81
N VAL A 150 -5.95 15.60 -1.81
CA VAL A 150 -7.00 16.40 -2.47
C VAL A 150 -7.11 17.80 -1.83
N SER A 151 -7.06 17.88 -0.50
CA SER A 151 -7.13 19.15 0.22
C SER A 151 -5.96 20.07 -0.12
N LYS A 152 -4.74 19.51 -0.16
CA LYS A 152 -3.51 20.22 -0.56
C LYS A 152 -3.62 20.73 -2.00
N LEU A 153 -4.08 19.91 -2.93
CA LEU A 153 -4.27 20.33 -4.33
C LEU A 153 -5.32 21.44 -4.49
N ILE A 154 -6.43 21.39 -3.75
CA ILE A 154 -7.44 22.46 -3.75
C ILE A 154 -6.86 23.76 -3.21
N ALA A 155 -6.12 23.70 -2.10
CA ALA A 155 -5.48 24.85 -1.49
C ALA A 155 -4.47 25.51 -2.45
N GLN A 156 -3.60 24.71 -3.08
CA GLN A 156 -2.66 25.19 -4.11
C GLN A 156 -3.36 25.88 -5.27
N ARG A 157 -4.41 25.27 -5.82
CA ARG A 157 -5.20 25.84 -6.93
C ARG A 157 -5.90 27.14 -6.54
N SER A 158 -6.17 27.33 -5.26
CA SER A 158 -6.78 28.53 -4.70
C SER A 158 -5.75 29.59 -4.28
N GLY A 159 -4.46 29.35 -4.51
CA GLY A 159 -3.38 30.27 -4.14
C GLY A 159 -3.11 30.33 -2.62
N VAL A 160 -3.59 29.33 -1.86
CA VAL A 160 -3.32 29.19 -0.43
C VAL A 160 -1.98 28.48 -0.25
N GLU A 161 -1.14 29.00 0.63
CA GLU A 161 0.14 28.37 0.98
C GLU A 161 -0.10 27.02 1.68
N VAL A 162 0.59 25.98 1.22
CA VAL A 162 0.46 24.61 1.73
C VAL A 162 1.80 24.19 2.31
N SER A 163 1.79 23.72 3.56
CA SER A 163 2.97 23.09 4.18
C SER A 163 3.05 21.61 3.79
N TRP A 164 4.27 21.16 3.51
CA TRP A 164 4.59 19.79 3.10
C TRP A 164 5.05 18.93 4.27
#